data_AF-A0A7X7YPZ7-F1
#
_entry.id   AF-A0A7X7YPZ7-F1
#
_cell.length_a   1.000
_cell.length_b   1.000
_cell.length_c   1.000
_cell.angle_alpha   90.00
_cell.angle_beta   90.00
_cell.angle_gamma   90.00
#
_symmetry.space_group_name_H-M   'P 1'
#
loop_
_entity.id
_entity.type
_entity.pdbx_description
1 polymer ?
#
loop_
_entity_poly.entity_id
_entity_poly.type
_entity_poly.pdbx_seq_one_letter_code
_entity_poly.pdbx_strand_id
1 'polypeptide(L)'
;MPYELPKSQKKIARQIIEMGLQREYQNGIEKVDAVIEKWKSGKLDNRDAYVSIYKKLTSHDKHLARRYDNMSGSKYLMIISEQVADGVISFDELGELDDQARQVVQNWLDVIES
;
A
#
# COMPACT_ATOMS: atom_id res chain seq x y z
N MET A 1 -7.90 -21.19 -14.01
CA MET A 1 -6.42 -21.03 -14.01
C MET A 1 -6.13 -19.65 -13.44
N PRO A 2 -5.23 -19.52 -12.44
CA PRO A 2 -4.79 -18.19 -12.01
C PRO A 2 -4.16 -17.47 -13.20
N TYR A 3 -4.52 -16.22 -13.42
CA TYR A 3 -3.98 -15.42 -14.51
C TYR A 3 -2.53 -15.07 -14.21
N GLU A 4 -1.61 -15.56 -15.04
CA GLU A 4 -0.18 -15.25 -14.93
C GLU A 4 0.15 -14.07 -15.84
N LEU A 5 0.66 -12.98 -15.27
CA LEU A 5 0.98 -11.78 -16.04
C LEU A 5 2.08 -12.06 -17.08
N PRO A 6 1.88 -11.64 -18.35
CA PRO A 6 2.94 -11.60 -19.34
C PRO A 6 4.13 -10.74 -18.86
N LYS A 7 5.33 -10.96 -19.41
CA LYS A 7 6.55 -10.24 -19.00
C LYS A 7 6.40 -8.71 -19.09
N SER A 8 5.72 -8.21 -20.13
CA SER A 8 5.43 -6.77 -20.30
C SER A 8 4.55 -6.24 -19.18
N GLN A 9 3.46 -6.94 -18.87
CA GLN A 9 2.51 -6.60 -17.82
C GLN A 9 3.12 -6.70 -16.41
N LYS A 10 4.02 -7.65 -16.17
CA LYS A 10 4.83 -7.72 -14.92
C LYS A 10 5.70 -6.48 -14.70
N LYS A 11 6.13 -5.81 -15.78
CA LYS A 11 6.88 -4.56 -15.65
C LYS A 11 5.94 -3.42 -15.21
N ILE A 12 4.79 -3.29 -15.87
CA ILE A 12 3.77 -2.29 -15.55
C ILE A 12 3.27 -2.47 -14.11
N ALA A 13 2.92 -3.70 -13.73
CA ALA A 13 2.47 -4.02 -12.38
C ALA A 13 3.50 -3.64 -11.31
N ARG A 14 4.80 -3.88 -11.54
CA ARG A 14 5.85 -3.42 -10.59
C ARG A 14 5.92 -1.91 -10.46
N GLN A 15 5.73 -1.17 -11.56
CA GLN A 15 5.74 0.30 -11.53
C GLN A 15 4.56 0.84 -10.72
N ILE A 16 3.38 0.25 -10.91
CA ILE A 16 2.18 0.58 -10.12
C ILE A 16 2.40 0.26 -8.63
N ILE A 17 2.94 -0.92 -8.32
CA ILE A 17 3.24 -1.34 -6.94
C ILE A 17 4.23 -0.37 -6.29
N GLU A 18 5.31 -0.03 -6.98
CA GLU A 18 6.33 0.91 -6.48
C GLU A 18 5.71 2.29 -6.23
N MET A 19 4.85 2.78 -7.13
CA MET A 19 4.13 4.04 -6.92
C MET A 19 3.27 3.99 -5.65
N GLY A 20 2.49 2.92 -5.45
CA GLY A 20 1.71 2.75 -4.24
C GLY A 20 2.56 2.60 -2.98
N LEU A 21 3.73 1.95 -3.09
CA LEU A 21 4.69 1.84 -1.98
C LEU A 21 5.26 3.21 -1.58
N GLN A 22 5.58 4.08 -2.54
CA GLN A 22 6.00 5.46 -2.24
C GLN A 22 4.91 6.25 -1.53
N ARG A 23 3.64 6.08 -1.92
CA ARG A 23 2.49 6.70 -1.22
C ARG A 23 2.31 6.16 0.19
N GLU A 24 2.52 4.87 0.39
CA GLU A 24 2.50 4.27 1.72
C GLU A 24 3.61 4.86 2.61
N TYR A 25 4.85 4.97 2.11
CA TYR A 25 5.91 5.64 2.86
C TYR A 25 5.55 7.08 3.23
N GLN A 26 4.98 7.84 2.29
CA GLN A 26 4.48 9.19 2.56
C GLN A 26 3.42 9.18 3.67
N ASN A 27 2.42 8.29 3.60
CA ASN A 27 1.39 8.13 4.62
C ASN A 27 1.98 7.81 6.00
N GLY A 28 3.02 6.96 6.06
CA GLY A 28 3.75 6.65 7.28
C GLY A 28 4.44 7.89 7.89
N ILE A 29 5.11 8.68 7.05
CA ILE A 29 5.78 9.93 7.43
C ILE A 29 4.75 10.94 7.96
N GLU A 30 3.66 11.18 7.23
CA GLU A 30 2.60 12.12 7.62
C GLU A 30 1.94 11.72 8.95
N LYS A 31 1.74 10.42 9.18
CA LYS A 31 1.21 9.91 10.46
C LYS A 31 2.14 10.23 11.63
N VAL A 32 3.45 10.20 11.41
CA VAL A 32 4.48 10.55 12.42
C VAL A 32 4.55 12.05 12.61
N ASP A 33 4.54 12.82 11.51
CA ASP A 33 4.55 14.28 11.54
C ASP A 33 3.38 14.84 12.37
N ALA A 34 2.19 14.28 12.21
CA ALA A 34 1.03 14.63 13.05
C ALA A 34 1.23 14.41 14.56
N VAL A 35 2.12 13.48 14.97
CA VAL A 35 2.50 13.32 16.40
C VAL A 35 3.51 14.38 16.80
N ILE A 36 4.50 14.63 15.93
CA ILE A 36 5.52 15.65 16.16
C ILE A 36 4.87 17.04 16.35
N GLU A 37 3.87 17.38 15.53
CA GLU A 37 3.15 18.65 15.66
C GLU A 37 2.36 18.75 16.98
N LYS A 38 1.74 17.64 17.43
CA LYS A 38 1.09 17.60 18.75
C LYS A 38 2.11 17.82 19.88
N TRP A 39 3.28 17.20 19.79
CA TRP A 39 4.36 17.39 20.77
C TRP A 39 4.89 18.82 20.78
N LYS A 40 5.21 19.40 19.61
CA LYS A 40 5.66 20.80 19.49
C LYS A 40 4.62 21.80 20.03
N SER A 41 3.34 21.50 19.87
CA SER A 41 2.25 22.33 20.42
C SER A 41 2.02 22.16 21.93
N GLY A 42 2.81 21.33 22.62
CA GLY A 42 2.68 21.06 24.04
C GLY A 42 1.50 20.15 24.41
N LYS A 43 0.81 19.54 23.44
CA LYS A 43 -0.31 18.62 23.67
C LYS A 43 0.13 17.21 24.08
N LEU A 44 1.41 16.88 23.92
CA LEU A 44 2.02 15.63 24.34
C LEU A 44 3.32 15.93 25.07
N ASP A 45 3.61 15.18 26.13
CA ASP A 45 4.94 15.20 26.74
C ASP A 45 5.95 14.40 25.92
N ASN A 46 7.22 14.46 26.32
CA ASN A 46 8.31 13.79 25.60
C ASN A 46 8.14 12.26 25.54
N ARG A 47 7.66 11.64 26.62
CA ARG A 47 7.52 10.18 26.70
C ARG A 47 6.38 9.71 25.81
N ASP A 48 5.24 10.38 25.89
CA ASP A 48 4.04 10.03 25.13
C ASP A 48 4.24 10.29 23.63
N ALA A 49 4.95 11.36 23.27
CA ALA A 49 5.35 11.62 21.89
C ALA A 49 6.26 10.51 21.35
N TYR A 50 7.34 10.17 22.07
CA TYR A 50 8.28 9.13 21.66
C TYR A 50 7.60 7.77 21.46
N VAL A 51 6.80 7.33 22.44
CA VAL A 51 6.07 6.06 22.37
C VAL A 51 5.05 6.06 21.23
N SER A 52 4.38 7.18 20.99
CA SER A 52 3.40 7.32 19.90
C SER A 52 4.06 7.22 18.52
N ILE A 53 5.21 7.87 18.33
CA ILE A 53 6.01 7.76 17.10
C ILE A 53 6.44 6.31 16.88
N TYR A 54 7.03 5.68 17.90
CA TYR A 54 7.46 4.28 17.83
C TYR A 54 6.32 3.33 17.45
N LYS A 55 5.15 3.46 18.09
CA LYS A 55 3.98 2.63 17.77
C LYS A 55 3.48 2.83 16.34
N LYS A 56 3.45 4.07 15.86
CA LYS A 56 3.05 4.37 14.47
C LYS A 56 4.01 3.79 13.45
N LEU A 57 5.32 3.97 13.65
CA LEU A 57 6.34 3.41 12.77
C LEU A 57 6.28 1.88 12.76
N THR A 58 6.24 1.23 13.92
CA THR A 58 6.22 -0.23 14.00
C THR A 58 4.95 -0.86 13.45
N SER A 59 3.79 -0.23 13.64
CA SER A 59 2.54 -0.72 13.02
C SER A 59 2.54 -0.54 11.51
N HIS A 60 3.06 0.58 11.01
CA HIS A 60 3.17 0.83 9.58
C HIS A 60 4.21 -0.09 8.92
N ASP A 61 5.36 -0.32 9.54
CA ASP A 61 6.38 -1.26 9.06
C ASP A 61 5.83 -2.69 8.96
N LYS A 62 5.04 -3.15 9.95
CA LYS A 62 4.34 -4.44 9.89
C LYS A 62 3.36 -4.53 8.72
N HIS A 63 2.65 -3.43 8.41
CA HIS A 63 1.75 -3.36 7.27
C HIS A 63 2.51 -3.48 5.94
N LEU A 64 3.61 -2.74 5.79
CA LEU A 64 4.47 -2.82 4.62
C LEU A 64 5.04 -4.23 4.44
N ALA A 65 5.61 -4.80 5.51
CA ALA A 65 6.16 -6.16 5.50
C ALA A 65 5.10 -7.18 5.07
N ARG A 66 3.89 -7.13 5.65
CA ARG A 66 2.80 -8.04 5.29
C ARG A 66 2.47 -8.02 3.80
N ARG A 67 2.45 -6.83 3.19
CA ARG A 67 2.07 -6.66 1.78
C ARG A 67 3.22 -6.95 0.82
N TYR A 68 4.40 -6.43 1.09
CA TYR A 68 5.50 -6.36 0.12
C TYR A 68 6.61 -7.39 0.36
N ASP A 69 6.69 -8.03 1.54
CA ASP A 69 7.71 -9.05 1.78
C ASP A 69 7.50 -10.29 0.89
N ASN A 70 8.61 -10.82 0.39
CA ASN A 70 8.62 -11.96 -0.52
C ASN A 70 7.69 -11.74 -1.73
N MET A 71 7.64 -10.50 -2.23
CA MET A 71 6.91 -10.14 -3.43
C MET A 71 7.49 -10.90 -4.65
N SER A 72 6.61 -11.58 -5.37
CA SER A 72 6.92 -12.32 -6.59
C SER A 72 5.88 -12.02 -7.67
N GLY A 73 6.18 -12.38 -8.92
CA GLY A 73 5.31 -12.06 -10.06
C GLY A 73 3.86 -12.57 -9.92
N SER A 74 3.65 -13.69 -9.24
CA SER A 74 2.32 -14.25 -8.99
C SER A 74 1.51 -13.47 -7.95
N LYS A 75 2.18 -12.64 -7.12
CA LYS A 75 1.53 -11.80 -6.10
C LYS A 75 1.20 -10.40 -6.58
N TYR A 76 1.65 -9.98 -7.76
CA TYR A 76 1.51 -8.58 -8.17
C TYR A 76 0.07 -8.10 -8.24
N LEU A 77 -0.83 -8.87 -8.86
CA LEU A 77 -2.23 -8.46 -8.95
C LEU A 77 -2.91 -8.46 -7.58
N MET A 78 -2.57 -9.39 -6.70
CA MET A 78 -3.05 -9.40 -5.31
C MET A 78 -2.60 -8.13 -4.56
N ILE A 79 -1.32 -7.76 -4.66
CA ILE A 79 -0.78 -6.54 -4.03
C ILE A 79 -1.47 -5.29 -4.59
N ILE A 80 -1.68 -5.22 -5.90
CA ILE A 80 -2.39 -4.10 -6.55
C ILE A 80 -3.84 -4.04 -6.07
N SER A 81 -4.53 -5.17 -5.98
CA SER A 81 -5.90 -5.21 -5.43
C SER A 81 -5.96 -4.70 -4.00
N GLU A 82 -5.03 -5.10 -3.14
CA GLU A 82 -4.94 -4.59 -1.77
C GLU A 82 -4.65 -3.09 -1.72
N GLN A 83 -3.77 -2.58 -2.60
CA GLN A 83 -3.50 -1.14 -2.70
C GLN A 83 -4.74 -0.35 -3.16
N VAL A 84 -5.56 -0.92 -4.05
CA VAL A 84 -6.83 -0.29 -4.47
C VAL A 84 -7.86 -0.33 -3.36
N ALA A 85 -8.03 -1.48 -2.69
CA ALA A 85 -8.98 -1.64 -1.59
C ALA A 85 -8.68 -0.67 -0.43
N ASP A 86 -7.40 -0.44 -0.13
CA ASP A 86 -6.97 0.52 0.89
C ASP A 86 -6.94 1.98 0.41
N GLY A 87 -7.27 2.24 -0.86
CA GLY A 87 -7.28 3.58 -1.45
C GLY A 87 -5.88 4.21 -1.64
N VAL A 88 -4.81 3.40 -1.60
CA VAL A 88 -3.43 3.84 -1.85
C VAL A 88 -3.25 4.24 -3.32
N ILE A 89 -3.88 3.49 -4.21
CA ILE A 89 -4.02 3.80 -5.63
C ILE A 89 -5.50 3.66 -6.00
N SER A 90 -5.94 4.40 -6.99
CA SER A 90 -7.28 4.29 -7.56
C SER A 90 -7.29 3.26 -8.70
N PHE A 91 -8.47 2.68 -8.96
CA PHE A 91 -8.63 1.72 -10.06
C PHE A 91 -8.33 2.34 -11.44
N ASP A 92 -8.60 3.63 -11.62
CA ASP A 92 -8.32 4.36 -12.86
C ASP A 92 -6.83 4.43 -13.19
N GLU A 93 -5.96 4.39 -12.18
CA GLU A 93 -4.49 4.37 -12.35
C GLU A 93 -3.97 3.03 -12.89
N LEU A 94 -4.84 2.03 -13.05
CA LEU A 94 -4.52 0.75 -13.65
C LEU A 94 -4.64 0.73 -15.18
N GLY A 95 -4.86 1.89 -15.82
CA GLY A 95 -5.16 1.99 -17.26
C GLY A 95 -4.11 1.40 -18.21
N GLU A 96 -2.85 1.24 -17.77
CA GLU A 96 -1.79 0.60 -18.56
C GLU A 96 -1.83 -0.94 -18.48
N LEU A 97 -2.55 -1.51 -17.51
CA LEU A 97 -2.79 -2.95 -17.42
C LEU A 97 -3.81 -3.40 -18.47
N ASP A 98 -3.60 -4.60 -19.01
CA ASP A 98 -4.58 -5.18 -19.94
C ASP A 98 -5.93 -5.47 -19.26
N ASP A 99 -6.97 -5.67 -20.08
CA ASP A 99 -8.34 -5.90 -19.59
C ASP A 99 -8.41 -7.13 -18.66
N GLN A 100 -7.62 -8.16 -18.93
CA GLN A 100 -7.62 -9.38 -18.12
C GLN A 100 -7.00 -9.15 -16.74
N ALA A 101 -5.89 -8.41 -16.66
CA ALA A 101 -5.27 -7.99 -15.40
C ALA A 101 -6.23 -7.13 -14.57
N ARG A 102 -6.88 -6.14 -15.20
CA ARG A 102 -7.87 -5.27 -14.54
C ARG A 102 -9.10 -6.05 -14.06
N GLN A 103 -9.59 -7.01 -14.84
CA GLN A 103 -10.70 -7.86 -14.43
C GLN A 103 -10.32 -8.72 -13.21
N VAL A 104 -9.09 -9.23 -13.15
CA VAL A 104 -8.62 -9.95 -11.96
C VAL A 104 -8.64 -9.03 -10.75
N VAL A 105 -8.14 -7.79 -10.87
CA VAL A 105 -8.20 -6.83 -9.76
C VAL A 105 -9.65 -6.58 -9.32
N GLN A 106 -10.56 -6.33 -10.26
CA GLN A 106 -11.98 -6.14 -9.95
C GLN A 106 -12.58 -7.33 -9.21
N ASN A 107 -12.34 -8.56 -9.67
CA ASN A 107 -12.85 -9.76 -9.01
C ASN A 107 -12.36 -9.90 -7.57
N TRP A 108 -11.14 -9.44 -7.28
CA TRP A 108 -10.62 -9.42 -5.91
C TRP A 108 -11.31 -8.36 -5.05
N LEU A 109 -11.56 -7.17 -5.61
CA LEU A 109 -12.29 -6.11 -4.90
C LEU A 109 -13.71 -6.56 -4.54
N ASP A 110 -14.42 -7.19 -5.48
CA ASP A 110 -15.76 -7.72 -5.26
C ASP A 110 -15.82 -8.73 -4.09
N VAL A 111 -14.73 -9.48 -3.86
CA VAL A 111 -14.60 -10.45 -2.75
C VAL A 111 -14.26 -9.77 -1.42
N ILE A 112 -13.51 -8.66 -1.45
CA ILE A 112 -13.17 -7.91 -0.24
C ILE A 112 -14.38 -7.11 0.26
N GLU A 113 -15.24 -6.64 -0.65
CA GLU A 113 -16.43 -5.84 -0.35
C GLU A 113 -17.67 -6.66 0.06
N SER A 114 -17.68 -7.98 -0.21
CA SER A 114 -18.76 -8.91 0.14
C SER A 114 -18.71 -9.40 1.59
#